data_AF-F4S193-F1
#
_entry.id   AF-F4S193-F1
#
_cell.length_a   1.000
_cell.length_b   1.000
_cell.length_c   1.000
_cell.angle_alpha   90.00
_cell.angle_beta   90.00
_cell.angle_gamma   90.00
#
_symmetry.space_group_name_H-M   'P 1'
#
loop_
_entity.id
_entity.type
_entity.pdbx_description
1 polymer ?
#
loop_
_entity_poly.entity_id
_entity_poly.type
_entity_poly.pdbx_seq_one_letter_code
_entity_poly.pdbx_strand_id
1 'polypeptide(L)'
;MSTGTTQQTWINKQRNRKNALLKKKFSTYHRHVSKYNSSHRRRDALADLTFEDIESMPVTHGFWDLGGLSHPEEQWASNDDTKEGIRIYLVWRAANEELLHIARETRQLIRWALEFQVKLDDIRREYLSTDDHAKADRMKFLYITLVKKTSRLWMMWDVELKDVLDWSAPYFDGALDMDPQMYDHWRMMKARSMNHWAELVDMPHLFANETNGVLLTTNAN
;
A
#
# COMPACT_ATOMS: atom_id res chain seq x y z
N MET A 1 -39.09 7.63 7.34
CA MET A 1 -38.78 6.25 7.78
C MET A 1 -37.93 5.46 6.76
N SER A 2 -37.06 6.09 5.95
CA SER A 2 -36.33 5.41 4.85
C SER A 2 -34.86 5.07 5.17
N THR A 3 -34.31 5.61 6.26
CA THR A 3 -32.90 5.43 6.66
C THR A 3 -32.59 4.03 7.20
N GLY A 4 -33.55 3.36 7.85
CA GLY A 4 -33.35 2.01 8.42
C GLY A 4 -33.19 0.90 7.37
N THR A 5 -33.89 0.99 6.24
CA THR A 5 -33.85 -0.05 5.20
C THR A 5 -32.51 -0.08 4.46
N THR A 6 -31.92 1.09 4.19
CA THR A 6 -30.59 1.21 3.56
C THR A 6 -29.48 0.73 4.48
N GLN A 7 -29.60 1.02 5.78
CA GLN A 7 -28.64 0.54 6.78
C GLN A 7 -28.72 -0.99 6.94
N GLN A 8 -29.93 -1.56 7.01
CA GLN A 8 -30.12 -3.01 7.12
C GLN A 8 -29.59 -3.76 5.89
N THR A 9 -29.83 -3.24 4.69
CA THR A 9 -29.33 -3.87 3.45
C THR A 9 -27.80 -3.82 3.38
N TRP A 10 -27.16 -2.72 3.80
CA TRP A 10 -25.70 -2.64 3.90
C TRP A 10 -25.13 -3.61 4.94
N ILE A 11 -25.73 -3.70 6.13
CA ILE A 11 -25.31 -4.64 7.19
C ILE A 11 -25.42 -6.08 6.67
N ASN A 12 -26.53 -6.45 6.04
CA ASN A 12 -26.72 -7.78 5.47
C ASN A 12 -25.69 -8.10 4.38
N LYS A 13 -25.36 -7.13 3.52
CA LYS A 13 -24.33 -7.28 2.49
C LYS A 13 -22.95 -7.53 3.10
N GLN A 14 -22.59 -6.80 4.16
CA GLN A 14 -21.34 -7.01 4.89
C GLN A 14 -21.30 -8.39 5.56
N ARG A 15 -22.40 -8.78 6.22
CA ARG A 15 -22.54 -10.09 6.86
C ARG A 15 -22.37 -11.23 5.86
N ASN A 16 -23.04 -11.16 4.71
CA ASN A 16 -22.95 -12.20 3.68
C ASN A 16 -21.52 -12.33 3.12
N ARG A 17 -20.82 -11.22 2.89
CA ARG A 17 -19.42 -11.23 2.44
C ARG A 17 -18.50 -11.86 3.48
N LYS A 18 -18.66 -11.50 4.76
CA LYS A 18 -17.86 -12.07 5.85
C LYS A 18 -18.15 -13.57 6.04
N ASN A 19 -19.41 -13.98 5.99
CA ASN A 19 -19.78 -15.40 6.07
C ASN A 19 -19.24 -16.21 4.91
N ALA A 20 -19.25 -15.67 3.68
CA ALA A 20 -18.62 -16.33 2.53
C ALA A 20 -17.10 -16.49 2.71
N LEU A 21 -16.43 -15.47 3.27
CA LEU A 21 -15.00 -15.53 3.58
C LEU A 21 -14.71 -16.57 4.67
N LEU A 22 -15.52 -16.60 5.74
CA LEU A 22 -15.39 -17.57 6.83
C LEU A 22 -15.56 -19.00 6.30
N LYS A 23 -16.58 -19.27 5.48
CA LYS A 23 -16.77 -20.58 4.82
C LYS A 23 -15.55 -21.00 4.01
N LYS A 24 -14.98 -20.10 3.21
CA LYS A 24 -13.78 -20.38 2.41
C LYS A 24 -12.57 -20.74 3.30
N LYS A 25 -12.38 -20.00 4.38
CA LYS A 25 -11.30 -20.25 5.36
C LYS A 25 -11.52 -21.57 6.09
N PHE A 26 -12.75 -21.85 6.51
CA PHE A 26 -13.15 -23.11 7.11
C PHE A 26 -12.87 -24.31 6.21
N SER A 27 -13.29 -24.27 4.93
CA SER A 27 -13.01 -25.37 4.00
C SER A 27 -11.51 -25.63 3.84
N THR A 28 -10.70 -24.58 3.92
CA THR A 28 -9.24 -24.71 3.89
C THR A 28 -8.74 -25.38 5.17
N TYR A 29 -9.14 -24.89 6.34
CA TYR A 29 -8.82 -25.48 7.65
C TYR A 29 -9.18 -26.97 7.70
N HIS A 30 -10.44 -27.30 7.40
CA HIS A 30 -10.96 -28.66 7.44
C HIS A 30 -10.16 -29.57 6.51
N ARG A 31 -9.87 -29.15 5.28
CA ARG A 31 -9.01 -29.91 4.36
C ARG A 31 -7.61 -30.18 4.93
N HIS A 32 -7.02 -29.22 5.63
CA HIS A 32 -5.71 -29.39 6.26
C HIS A 32 -5.78 -30.35 7.45
N VAL A 33 -6.77 -30.21 8.32
CA VAL A 33 -7.00 -31.09 9.47
C VAL A 33 -7.27 -32.52 9.02
N SER A 34 -8.18 -32.74 8.05
CA SER A 34 -8.47 -34.07 7.53
C SER A 34 -7.24 -34.72 6.89
N LYS A 35 -6.42 -33.94 6.15
CA LYS A 35 -5.16 -34.44 5.58
C LYS A 35 -4.14 -34.80 6.66
N TYR A 36 -4.02 -33.98 7.69
CA TYR A 36 -3.10 -34.23 8.80
C TYR A 36 -3.53 -35.47 9.60
N ASN A 37 -4.80 -35.53 9.99
CA ASN A 37 -5.37 -36.65 10.76
C ASN A 37 -5.35 -37.98 10.00
N SER A 38 -5.40 -37.96 8.66
CA SER A 38 -5.28 -39.18 7.86
C SER A 38 -3.83 -39.68 7.72
N SER A 39 -2.84 -38.83 7.95
CA SER A 39 -1.41 -39.14 7.78
C SER A 39 -0.65 -39.35 9.10
N HIS A 40 -1.20 -38.94 10.24
CA HIS A 40 -0.54 -38.99 11.55
C HIS A 40 -1.27 -39.91 12.55
N ARG A 41 -0.58 -40.32 13.62
CA ARG A 41 -1.12 -41.23 14.63
C ARG A 41 -2.27 -40.56 15.39
N ARG A 42 -3.27 -41.36 15.81
CA ARG A 42 -4.48 -40.86 16.50
C ARG A 42 -4.22 -40.07 17.79
N ARG A 43 -3.08 -40.27 18.46
CA ARG A 43 -2.73 -39.50 19.67
C ARG A 43 -2.47 -38.03 19.38
N ASP A 44 -2.07 -37.70 18.16
CA ASP A 44 -1.68 -36.35 17.76
C ASP A 44 -2.74 -35.70 16.87
N ALA A 45 -3.96 -36.27 16.79
CA ALA A 45 -4.99 -35.80 15.88
C ALA A 45 -5.49 -34.40 16.24
N LEU A 46 -5.54 -33.51 15.25
CA LEU A 46 -6.09 -32.18 15.38
C LEU A 46 -7.63 -32.24 15.49
N ALA A 47 -8.21 -31.30 16.24
CA ALA A 47 -9.66 -31.22 16.42
C ALA A 47 -10.35 -30.87 15.10
N ASP A 48 -11.18 -31.79 14.59
CA ASP A 48 -11.95 -31.58 13.37
C ASP A 48 -13.31 -30.91 13.69
N LEU A 49 -13.26 -29.61 13.94
CA LEU A 49 -14.41 -28.78 14.28
C LEU A 49 -15.35 -28.63 13.09
N THR A 50 -16.65 -28.58 13.35
CA THR A 50 -17.64 -28.28 12.31
C THR A 50 -17.67 -26.78 12.01
N PHE A 51 -18.31 -26.41 10.89
CA PHE A 51 -18.48 -25.00 10.55
C PHE A 51 -19.32 -24.25 11.60
N GLU A 52 -20.32 -24.91 12.16
CA GLU A 52 -21.22 -24.34 13.17
C GLU A 52 -20.50 -24.10 14.50
N ASP A 53 -19.59 -25.01 14.87
CA ASP A 53 -18.72 -24.82 16.04
C ASP A 53 -17.87 -23.56 15.87
N ILE A 54 -17.27 -23.35 14.70
CA ILE A 54 -16.42 -22.18 14.43
C ILE A 54 -17.25 -20.89 14.31
N GLU A 55 -18.45 -20.94 13.72
CA GLU A 55 -19.33 -19.77 13.59
C GLU A 55 -19.86 -19.29 14.95
N SER A 56 -20.03 -20.21 15.91
CA SER A 56 -20.48 -19.91 17.27
C SER A 56 -19.36 -19.49 18.23
N MET A 57 -18.09 -19.64 17.85
CA MET A 57 -16.96 -19.26 18.71
C MET A 57 -16.93 -17.75 18.96
N PRO A 58 -16.76 -17.31 20.22
CA PRO A 58 -16.56 -15.90 20.52
C PRO A 58 -15.24 -15.43 19.88
N VAL A 59 -15.16 -14.15 19.53
CA VAL A 59 -13.95 -13.56 18.93
C VAL A 59 -12.72 -13.68 19.85
N THR A 60 -12.94 -13.78 21.16
CA THR A 60 -11.89 -13.99 22.18
C THR A 60 -11.50 -15.46 22.36
N HIS A 61 -12.09 -16.39 21.61
CA HIS A 61 -11.76 -17.81 21.72
C HIS A 61 -10.31 -18.06 21.26
N GLY A 62 -9.56 -18.89 22.00
CA GLY A 62 -8.15 -19.17 21.71
C GLY A 62 -7.88 -19.75 20.32
N PHE A 63 -8.90 -20.35 19.67
CA PHE A 63 -8.83 -20.75 18.26
C PHE A 63 -8.46 -19.59 17.30
N TRP A 64 -8.88 -18.36 17.62
CA TRP A 64 -8.59 -17.17 16.83
C TRP A 64 -7.23 -16.55 17.16
N ASP A 65 -6.58 -17.01 18.23
CA ASP A 65 -5.26 -16.55 18.61
C ASP A 65 -4.19 -17.27 17.76
N LEU A 66 -3.84 -16.67 16.63
CA LEU A 66 -2.77 -17.13 15.75
C LEU A 66 -1.36 -16.90 16.35
N GLY A 67 -1.25 -16.29 17.53
CA GLY A 67 0.02 -15.90 18.17
C GLY A 67 0.36 -16.66 19.46
N GLY A 68 -0.59 -17.36 20.06
CA GLY A 68 -0.35 -18.15 21.26
C GLY A 68 0.45 -19.41 20.94
N LEU A 69 1.77 -19.39 21.22
CA LEU A 69 2.60 -20.60 21.37
C LEU A 69 2.15 -21.42 22.62
N SER A 70 0.86 -21.63 22.80
CA SER A 70 0.26 -22.30 23.94
C SER A 70 -0.23 -23.68 23.52
N HIS A 71 0.72 -24.55 23.18
CA HIS A 71 0.53 -26.00 23.19
C HIS A 71 1.23 -26.55 24.44
N PRO A 72 0.62 -26.44 25.64
CA PRO A 72 1.31 -26.71 26.91
C PRO A 72 1.87 -28.15 27.03
N GLU A 73 1.31 -29.10 26.28
CA GLU A 73 1.74 -30.51 26.22
C GLU A 73 2.94 -30.74 25.29
N GLU A 74 3.28 -29.77 24.43
CA GLU A 74 4.35 -29.90 23.44
C GLU A 74 5.67 -29.34 23.98
N GLN A 75 6.78 -30.04 23.73
CA GLN A 75 8.11 -29.64 24.22
C GLN A 75 8.56 -28.27 23.70
N TRP A 76 8.10 -27.87 22.51
CA TRP A 76 8.40 -26.58 21.90
C TRP A 76 7.58 -25.40 22.47
N ALA A 77 6.52 -25.68 23.22
CA ALA A 77 5.64 -24.70 23.87
C ALA A 77 5.67 -24.76 25.40
N SER A 78 6.56 -25.57 25.98
CA SER A 78 6.84 -25.62 27.42
C SER A 78 8.27 -25.18 27.76
N ASN A 79 9.24 -25.41 26.87
CA ASN A 79 10.62 -24.93 27.03
C ASN A 79 10.73 -23.44 26.62
N ASP A 80 11.12 -22.59 27.56
CA ASP A 80 11.24 -21.14 27.34
C ASP A 80 12.36 -20.78 26.34
N ASP A 81 13.47 -21.53 26.31
CA ASP A 81 14.54 -21.33 25.31
C ASP A 81 14.03 -21.66 23.90
N THR A 82 13.22 -22.71 23.75
CA THR A 82 12.62 -23.08 22.46
C THR A 82 11.61 -22.03 21.99
N LYS A 83 10.75 -21.53 22.90
CA LYS A 83 9.83 -20.43 22.59
C LYS A 83 10.58 -19.19 22.15
N GLU A 84 11.65 -18.85 22.86
CA GLU A 84 12.45 -17.68 22.54
C GLU A 84 13.15 -17.84 21.19
N GLY A 85 13.71 -19.01 20.90
CA GLY A 85 14.25 -19.35 19.59
C GLY A 85 13.22 -19.20 18.47
N ILE A 86 11.98 -19.69 18.68
CA ILE A 86 10.88 -19.52 17.72
C ILE A 86 10.55 -18.04 17.51
N ARG A 87 10.43 -17.25 18.58
CA ARG A 87 10.16 -15.81 18.48
C ARG A 87 11.24 -15.08 17.70
N ILE A 88 12.51 -15.31 18.06
CA ILE A 88 13.66 -14.71 17.38
C ILE A 88 13.63 -15.06 15.89
N TYR A 89 13.39 -16.34 15.56
CA TYR A 89 13.29 -16.78 14.16
C TYR A 89 12.15 -16.08 13.40
N LEU A 90 10.97 -15.96 14.01
CA LEU A 90 9.83 -15.27 13.40
C LEU A 90 10.11 -13.77 13.18
N VAL A 91 10.74 -13.11 14.15
CA VAL A 91 11.17 -11.71 14.02
C VAL A 91 12.20 -11.56 12.90
N TRP A 92 13.21 -12.42 12.87
CA TRP A 92 14.23 -12.43 11.83
C TRP A 92 13.62 -12.64 10.44
N ARG A 93 12.71 -13.61 10.31
CA ARG A 93 12.02 -13.89 9.04
C ARG A 93 11.17 -12.70 8.60
N ALA A 94 10.38 -12.12 9.51
CA ALA A 94 9.55 -10.95 9.21
C ALA A 94 10.40 -9.75 8.80
N ALA A 95 11.51 -9.50 9.49
CA ALA A 95 12.46 -8.46 9.12
C ALA A 95 13.04 -8.70 7.72
N ASN A 96 13.40 -9.94 7.38
CA ASN A 96 13.90 -10.28 6.05
C ASN A 96 12.83 -10.09 4.96
N GLU A 97 11.57 -10.46 5.23
CA GLU A 97 10.45 -10.20 4.33
C GLU A 97 10.25 -8.68 4.12
N GLU A 98 10.35 -7.87 5.20
CA GLU A 98 10.26 -6.41 5.13
C GLU A 98 11.37 -5.78 4.27
N LEU A 99 12.61 -6.28 4.36
CA LEU A 99 13.72 -5.83 3.50
C LEU A 99 13.42 -6.06 2.02
N LEU A 100 12.88 -7.23 1.67
CA LEU A 100 12.45 -7.54 0.30
C LEU A 100 11.30 -6.63 -0.15
N HIS A 101 10.38 -6.29 0.77
CA HIS A 101 9.27 -5.38 0.49
C HIS A 101 9.76 -3.96 0.21
N ILE A 102 10.61 -3.40 1.07
CA ILE A 102 11.22 -2.07 0.87
C ILE A 102 11.92 -2.03 -0.49
N ALA A 103 12.74 -3.05 -0.81
CA ALA A 103 13.45 -3.11 -2.09
C ALA A 103 12.50 -3.06 -3.29
N ARG A 104 11.36 -3.76 -3.24
CA ARG A 104 10.35 -3.76 -4.30
C ARG A 104 9.61 -2.44 -4.38
N GLU A 105 9.18 -1.90 -3.24
CA GLU A 105 8.38 -0.68 -3.17
C GLU A 105 9.16 0.55 -3.63
N THR A 106 10.44 0.66 -3.27
CA THR A 106 11.30 1.75 -3.78
C THR A 106 11.36 1.75 -5.31
N ARG A 107 11.53 0.58 -5.93
CA ARG A 107 11.58 0.47 -7.40
C ARG A 107 10.22 0.72 -8.05
N GLN A 108 9.15 0.24 -7.44
CA GLN A 108 7.79 0.50 -7.89
C GLN A 108 7.44 2.00 -7.80
N LEU A 109 7.88 2.68 -6.75
CA LEU A 109 7.70 4.12 -6.58
C LEU A 109 8.35 4.89 -7.72
N ILE A 110 9.60 4.56 -8.07
CA ILE A 110 10.30 5.23 -9.18
C ILE A 110 9.60 4.94 -10.50
N ARG A 111 9.24 3.69 -10.78
CA ARG A 111 8.50 3.33 -12.01
C ARG A 111 7.18 4.07 -12.11
N TRP A 112 6.40 4.08 -11.03
CA TRP A 112 5.14 4.81 -10.96
C TRP A 112 5.34 6.30 -11.24
N ALA A 113 6.40 6.90 -10.70
CA ALA A 113 6.72 8.30 -10.93
C ALA A 113 7.04 8.60 -12.40
N LEU A 114 7.83 7.73 -13.03
CA LEU A 114 8.17 7.85 -14.45
C LEU A 114 6.92 7.70 -15.32
N GLU A 115 6.06 6.72 -15.04
CA GLU A 115 4.78 6.54 -15.74
C GLU A 115 3.83 7.73 -15.53
N PHE A 116 3.81 8.30 -14.32
CA PHE A 116 3.01 9.48 -14.03
C PHE A 116 3.50 10.69 -14.83
N GLN A 117 4.82 10.86 -14.96
CA GLN A 117 5.38 11.94 -15.77
C GLN A 117 4.97 11.82 -17.24
N VAL A 118 4.95 10.60 -17.80
CA VAL A 118 4.47 10.38 -19.18
C VAL A 118 3.04 10.90 -19.34
N LYS A 119 2.15 10.60 -18.38
CA LYS A 119 0.76 11.10 -18.40
C LYS A 119 0.67 12.63 -18.30
N LEU A 120 1.56 13.27 -17.53
CA LEU A 120 1.64 14.73 -17.50
C LEU A 120 2.06 15.31 -18.86
N ASP A 121 3.04 14.68 -19.49
CA ASP A 121 3.54 15.08 -20.80
C ASP A 121 2.46 14.88 -21.88
N ASP A 122 1.60 13.86 -21.75
CA ASP A 122 0.43 13.65 -22.61
C ASP A 122 -0.59 14.79 -22.49
N ILE A 123 -0.99 15.15 -21.26
CA ILE A 123 -1.89 16.30 -21.01
C ILE A 123 -1.28 17.56 -21.61
N ARG A 124 0.04 17.74 -21.47
CA ARG A 124 0.74 18.88 -22.03
C ARG A 124 0.62 18.95 -23.54
N ARG A 125 0.92 17.84 -24.22
CA ARG A 125 0.82 17.75 -25.68
C ARG A 125 -0.59 18.05 -26.14
N GLU A 126 -1.59 17.50 -25.46
CA GLU A 126 -3.00 17.65 -25.84
C GLU A 126 -3.47 19.11 -25.75
N TYR A 127 -3.15 19.85 -24.68
CA TYR A 127 -3.58 21.25 -24.57
C TYR A 127 -2.83 22.19 -25.52
N LEU A 128 -1.62 21.84 -25.94
CA LEU A 128 -0.85 22.61 -26.93
C LEU A 128 -1.34 22.37 -28.36
N SER A 129 -1.95 21.23 -28.64
CA SER A 129 -2.39 20.84 -29.99
C SER A 129 -3.89 21.01 -30.25
N THR A 130 -4.70 21.32 -29.23
CA THR A 130 -6.15 21.42 -29.37
C THR A 130 -6.58 22.79 -29.90
N ASP A 131 -7.46 22.81 -30.90
CA ASP A 131 -8.03 24.04 -31.45
C ASP A 131 -9.18 24.60 -30.58
N ASP A 132 -9.75 23.76 -29.70
CA ASP A 132 -10.72 24.19 -28.68
C ASP A 132 -10.01 24.94 -27.55
N HIS A 133 -10.04 26.28 -27.62
CA HIS A 133 -9.45 27.17 -26.60
C HIS A 133 -9.99 26.92 -25.19
N ALA A 134 -11.29 26.65 -25.02
CA ALA A 134 -11.87 26.44 -23.70
C ALA A 134 -11.39 25.11 -23.10
N LYS A 135 -11.22 24.07 -23.92
CA LYS A 135 -10.59 22.81 -23.50
C LYS A 135 -9.11 23.00 -23.19
N ALA A 136 -8.38 23.75 -24.04
CA ALA A 136 -6.97 24.07 -23.83
C ALA A 136 -6.73 24.71 -22.47
N ASP A 137 -7.54 25.72 -22.10
CA ASP A 137 -7.40 26.44 -20.84
C ASP A 137 -7.65 25.54 -19.62
N ARG A 138 -8.69 24.69 -19.66
CA ARG A 138 -8.96 23.73 -18.58
C ARG A 138 -7.82 22.73 -18.40
N MET A 139 -7.30 22.19 -19.51
CA MET A 139 -6.19 21.23 -19.49
C MET A 139 -4.88 21.87 -19.04
N LYS A 140 -4.61 23.12 -19.46
CA LYS A 140 -3.48 23.91 -19.00
C LYS A 140 -3.55 24.13 -17.49
N PHE A 141 -4.70 24.53 -16.96
CA PHE A 141 -4.89 24.69 -15.51
C PHE A 141 -4.66 23.39 -14.74
N LEU A 142 -5.25 22.29 -15.21
CA LEU A 142 -5.06 20.96 -14.63
C LEU A 142 -3.57 20.56 -14.64
N TYR A 143 -2.91 20.71 -15.79
CA TYR A 143 -1.49 20.41 -15.96
C TYR A 143 -0.62 21.20 -14.99
N ILE A 144 -0.79 22.52 -14.91
CA ILE A 144 -0.04 23.38 -14.00
C ILE A 144 -0.24 22.93 -12.54
N THR A 145 -1.48 22.65 -12.15
CA THR A 145 -1.80 22.20 -10.79
C THR A 145 -1.14 20.86 -10.47
N LEU A 146 -1.16 19.92 -11.40
CA LEU A 146 -0.56 18.60 -11.22
C LEU A 146 0.96 18.67 -11.17
N VAL A 147 1.61 19.35 -12.13
CA VAL A 147 3.06 19.58 -12.15
C VAL A 147 3.51 20.22 -10.84
N LYS A 148 2.72 21.17 -10.32
CA LYS A 148 3.03 21.80 -9.05
C LYS A 148 3.08 20.81 -7.89
N LYS A 149 2.05 19.98 -7.76
CA LYS A 149 1.96 18.97 -6.70
C LYS A 149 3.03 17.89 -6.86
N THR A 150 3.22 17.40 -8.08
CA THR A 150 4.15 16.29 -8.34
C THR A 150 5.60 16.70 -8.24
N SER A 151 5.98 17.90 -8.69
CA SER A 151 7.36 18.39 -8.55
C SER A 151 7.81 18.44 -7.10
N ARG A 152 6.92 18.87 -6.18
CA ARG A 152 7.19 18.85 -4.74
C ARG A 152 7.32 17.43 -4.21
N LEU A 153 6.48 16.52 -4.68
CA LEU A 153 6.52 15.11 -4.31
C LEU A 153 7.84 14.46 -4.75
N TRP A 154 8.29 14.71 -5.98
CA TRP A 154 9.56 14.22 -6.51
C TRP A 154 10.74 14.73 -5.68
N MET A 155 10.75 16.00 -5.28
CA MET A 155 11.80 16.54 -4.42
C MET A 155 11.83 15.87 -3.04
N MET A 156 10.67 15.63 -2.44
CA MET A 156 10.57 14.97 -1.15
C MET A 156 11.03 13.51 -1.22
N TRP A 157 10.65 12.80 -2.29
CA TRP A 157 11.00 11.40 -2.49
C TRP A 157 12.43 11.19 -2.95
N ASP A 158 13.08 12.20 -3.52
CA ASP A 158 14.47 12.09 -3.96
C ASP A 158 15.46 12.01 -2.79
N VAL A 159 15.05 12.46 -1.59
CA VAL A 159 15.87 12.38 -0.37
C VAL A 159 16.21 10.92 -0.10
N GLU A 160 17.50 10.60 -0.08
CA GLU A 160 18.05 9.25 0.16
C GLU A 160 17.59 8.17 -0.83
N LEU A 161 16.87 8.52 -1.90
CA LEU A 161 16.33 7.53 -2.84
C LEU A 161 17.42 6.66 -3.47
N LYS A 162 18.56 7.28 -3.78
CA LYS A 162 19.72 6.58 -4.31
C LYS A 162 20.31 5.63 -3.27
N ASP A 163 20.43 6.10 -2.03
CA ASP A 163 21.00 5.32 -0.94
C ASP A 163 20.13 4.10 -0.64
N VAL A 164 18.80 4.26 -0.65
CA VAL A 164 17.85 3.15 -0.50
C VAL A 164 17.91 2.17 -1.67
N LEU A 165 18.08 2.64 -2.92
CA LEU A 165 18.29 1.75 -4.07
C LEU A 165 19.56 0.93 -3.93
N ASP A 166 20.69 1.59 -3.66
CA ASP A 166 22.00 0.96 -3.53
C ASP A 166 22.02 -0.05 -2.37
N TRP A 167 21.49 0.35 -1.21
CA TRP A 167 21.42 -0.50 -0.02
C TRP A 167 20.48 -1.68 -0.19
N SER A 168 19.34 -1.50 -0.87
CA SER A 168 18.34 -2.56 -1.08
C SER A 168 18.65 -3.47 -2.27
N ALA A 169 19.69 -3.18 -3.06
CA ALA A 169 20.05 -3.96 -4.25
C ALA A 169 20.25 -5.46 -4.01
N PRO A 170 20.87 -5.92 -2.90
CA PRO A 170 21.01 -7.35 -2.62
C PRO A 170 19.68 -8.08 -2.40
N TYR A 171 18.61 -7.34 -2.11
CA TYR A 171 17.27 -7.87 -1.79
C TYR A 171 16.32 -7.85 -3.00
N PHE A 172 16.82 -7.54 -4.20
CA PHE A 172 16.01 -7.47 -5.41
C PHE A 172 16.72 -8.07 -6.62
N ASP A 173 16.10 -9.08 -7.22
CA ASP A 173 16.64 -9.76 -8.40
C ASP A 173 16.71 -8.81 -9.62
N GLY A 174 17.90 -8.69 -10.21
CA GLY A 174 18.14 -7.83 -11.38
C GLY A 174 18.36 -6.35 -11.04
N ALA A 175 18.57 -6.00 -9.77
CA ALA A 175 18.88 -4.64 -9.33
C ALA A 175 20.07 -4.02 -10.08
N LEU A 176 21.17 -4.77 -10.24
CA LEU A 176 22.41 -4.28 -10.89
C LEU A 176 22.20 -3.82 -12.34
N ASP A 177 21.27 -4.46 -13.06
CA ASP A 177 20.99 -4.14 -14.46
C ASP A 177 19.94 -3.04 -14.60
N MET A 178 18.89 -3.09 -13.77
CA MET A 178 17.73 -2.20 -13.90
C MET A 178 17.89 -0.85 -13.20
N ASP A 179 18.51 -0.83 -12.02
CA ASP A 179 18.52 0.36 -11.17
C ASP A 179 19.31 1.53 -11.77
N PRO A 180 20.47 1.35 -12.42
CA PRO A 180 21.19 2.46 -13.02
C PRO A 180 20.34 3.20 -14.06
N GLN A 181 19.73 2.46 -14.98
CA GLN A 181 18.87 3.04 -16.02
C GLN A 181 17.62 3.71 -15.41
N MET A 182 16.98 3.04 -14.45
CA MET A 182 15.78 3.55 -13.79
C MET A 182 16.08 4.84 -13.02
N TYR A 183 17.22 4.90 -12.32
CA TYR A 183 17.63 6.07 -11.58
C TYR A 183 18.07 7.21 -12.49
N ASP A 184 18.73 6.93 -13.62
CA ASP A 184 19.04 7.95 -14.63
C ASP A 184 17.76 8.57 -15.21
N HIS A 185 16.76 7.75 -15.54
CA HIS A 185 15.45 8.27 -15.97
C HIS A 185 14.79 9.13 -14.89
N TRP A 186 14.87 8.74 -13.61
CA TRP A 186 14.39 9.53 -12.49
C TRP A 186 15.09 10.89 -12.42
N ARG A 187 16.43 10.92 -12.49
CA ARG A 187 17.22 12.16 -12.47
C ARG A 187 16.84 13.08 -13.61
N MET A 188 16.69 12.54 -14.81
CA MET A 188 16.27 13.31 -15.99
C MET A 188 14.85 13.86 -15.81
N MET A 189 13.92 13.05 -15.30
CA MET A 189 12.55 13.47 -15.02
C MET A 189 12.50 14.60 -14.00
N LYS A 190 13.18 14.44 -12.86
CA LYS A 190 13.29 15.47 -11.82
C LYS A 190 13.84 16.78 -12.37
N ALA A 191 14.94 16.73 -13.13
CA ALA A 191 15.54 17.93 -13.73
C ALA A 191 14.54 18.68 -14.64
N ARG A 192 13.79 17.95 -15.48
CA ARG A 192 12.73 18.55 -16.32
C ARG A 192 11.60 19.16 -15.47
N SER A 193 11.13 18.44 -14.46
CA SER A 193 10.07 18.94 -13.55
C SER A 193 10.52 20.19 -12.79
N MET A 194 11.79 20.28 -12.39
CA MET A 194 12.35 21.47 -11.72
C MET A 194 12.43 22.67 -12.66
N ASN A 195 12.90 22.49 -13.89
CA ASN A 195 12.92 23.56 -14.89
C ASN A 195 11.50 24.07 -15.15
N HIS A 196 10.54 23.16 -15.28
CA HIS A 196 9.16 23.53 -15.55
C HIS A 196 8.47 24.19 -14.35
N TRP A 197 8.81 23.76 -13.13
CA TRP A 197 8.38 24.46 -11.92
C TRP A 197 8.94 25.88 -11.85
N ALA A 198 10.23 26.09 -12.17
CA ALA A 198 10.84 27.41 -12.19
C ALA A 198 10.15 28.35 -13.19
N GLU A 199 9.90 27.88 -14.42
CA GLU A 199 9.12 28.61 -15.43
C GLU A 199 7.72 29.00 -14.94
N LEU A 200 7.07 28.14 -14.15
CA LEU A 200 5.72 28.39 -13.62
C LEU A 200 5.69 29.33 -12.41
N VAL A 201 6.75 29.35 -11.59
CA VAL A 201 6.88 30.28 -10.45
C VAL A 201 7.23 31.69 -10.94
N ASP A 202 8.01 31.80 -12.02
CA ASP A 202 8.35 33.08 -12.66
C ASP A 202 7.22 33.65 -13.56
N MET A 203 6.02 33.05 -13.55
CA MET A 203 4.83 33.54 -14.27
C MET A 203 3.83 34.22 -13.31
N PRO A 204 4.04 35.50 -12.93
CA PRO A 204 3.25 36.18 -11.89
C PRO A 204 1.76 36.40 -12.25
N HIS A 205 1.41 36.44 -13.54
CA HIS A 205 0.04 36.78 -13.98
C HIS A 205 -1.01 35.68 -13.73
N LEU A 206 -0.60 34.42 -13.52
CA LEU A 206 -1.52 33.31 -13.23
C LEU A 206 -1.93 33.24 -11.75
N PHE A 207 -1.28 34.02 -10.87
CA PHE A 207 -1.48 33.98 -9.42
C PHE A 207 -2.34 35.12 -8.87
N ALA A 208 -2.76 36.08 -9.72
CA ALA A 208 -3.56 37.22 -9.26
C ALA A 208 -4.98 36.86 -8.77
N ASN A 209 -5.45 35.63 -9.01
CA ASN A 209 -6.84 35.23 -8.72
C ASN A 209 -7.01 34.20 -7.58
N GLU A 210 -5.94 33.71 -6.94
CA GLU A 210 -6.08 32.74 -5.82
C GLU A 210 -5.77 33.31 -4.43
N THR A 211 -5.29 34.56 -4.30
CA THR A 211 -4.99 35.18 -3.00
C THR A 211 -6.01 36.21 -2.49
N ASN A 212 -7.06 36.53 -3.25
CA ASN A 212 -8.10 37.50 -2.82
C ASN A 212 -9.37 36.83 -2.26
N GLY A 213 -9.22 35.75 -1.50
CA GLY A 213 -10.37 35.02 -0.91
C GLY A 213 -10.36 34.85 0.61
N VAL A 214 -9.23 35.06 1.29
CA VAL A 214 -9.14 34.81 2.74
C VAL A 214 -8.18 35.81 3.39
N LEU A 215 -8.54 37.09 3.46
CA LEU A 215 -8.00 38.06 4.45
C LEU A 215 -8.86 39.35 4.44
N LEU A 216 -10.17 39.24 4.66
CA LEU A 216 -11.00 40.41 5.04
C LEU A 216 -12.12 39.98 6.00
N THR A 217 -11.77 39.40 7.15
CA THR A 217 -12.60 39.49 8.36
C THR A 217 -11.70 39.31 9.58
N THR A 218 -11.32 40.42 10.19
CA THR A 218 -11.18 40.69 11.64
C THR A 218 -10.07 41.71 11.85
N ASN A 219 -10.47 42.98 11.91
CA ASN A 219 -10.02 43.97 12.91
C ASN A 219 -10.57 45.35 12.52
N ALA A 220 -11.72 45.71 13.08
CA ALA A 220 -12.09 47.08 13.40
C ALA A 220 -13.36 47.09 14.28
N ASN A 221 -13.17 47.58 15.51
CA ASN A 221 -14.12 47.98 16.56
C ASN A 221 -14.89 46.90 17.32
#